data_AF-A0A3C2BW97-F1
#
_entry.id   AF-A0A3C2BW97-F1
#
_cell.length_a   1.000
_cell.length_b   1.000
_cell.length_c   1.000
_cell.angle_alpha   90.00
_cell.angle_beta   90.00
_cell.angle_gamma   90.00
#
_symmetry.space_group_name_H-M   'P 1'
#
loop_
_entity.id
_entity.type
_entity.pdbx_description
1 polymer ?
#
loop_
_entity_poly.entity_id
_entity_poly.type
_entity_poly.pdbx_seq_one_letter_code
_entity_poly.pdbx_strand_id
1 'polypeptide(L)' 'MPRFVSARFARNLSEPSNNSYLVFESREEAERFISVSCPSPERSQARDNAGVSLVGPMTLHEVLVDVDNPVGTIGS' A
#
# COMPACT_ATOMS: atom_id res chain seq x y z
N MET A 1 -8.44 12.68 8.22
CA MET A 1 -8.13 11.50 7.40
C MET A 1 -6.62 11.38 7.31
N PRO A 2 -6.00 10.20 7.44
CA PRO A 2 -4.59 10.03 7.11
C PRO A 2 -4.39 10.57 5.69
N ARG A 3 -3.32 11.31 5.43
CA ARG A 3 -3.11 12.01 4.15
C ARG A 3 -2.66 11.02 3.07
N PHE A 4 -3.63 10.21 2.69
CA PHE A 4 -3.56 9.24 1.63
C PHE A 4 -3.51 9.97 0.29
N VAL A 5 -2.46 9.68 -0.49
CA VAL A 5 -2.22 10.31 -1.79
C VAL A 5 -2.93 9.52 -2.88
N SER A 6 -2.66 8.21 -2.98
CA SER A 6 -3.26 7.36 -4.01
C SER A 6 -3.21 5.87 -3.67
N ALA A 7 -4.07 5.09 -4.34
CA ALA A 7 -4.01 3.64 -4.36
C ALA A 7 -4.06 3.14 -5.79
N ARG A 8 -3.27 2.10 -6.08
CA ARG A 8 -3.39 1.27 -7.28
C ARG A 8 -3.52 -0.18 -6.89
N PHE A 9 -4.47 -0.86 -7.53
CA PHE A 9 -4.72 -2.28 -7.35
C PHE A 9 -4.32 -3.01 -8.63
N ALA A 10 -3.50 -4.03 -8.49
CA ALA A 10 -3.03 -4.83 -9.61
C ALA A 10 -3.32 -6.31 -9.35
N ARG A 11 -3.84 -6.98 -10.37
CA ARG A 11 -3.99 -8.44 -10.37
C ARG A 11 -2.82 -9.04 -11.11
N ASN A 12 -2.11 -9.98 -10.49
CA ASN A 12 -1.14 -10.79 -11.21
C ASN A 12 -1.92 -11.79 -12.10
N LEU A 13 -1.56 -11.88 -13.38
CA LEU A 13 -2.21 -12.80 -14.32
C LEU A 13 -1.49 -14.16 -14.39
N SER A 14 -0.23 -14.20 -13.99
CA SER A 14 0.60 -15.42 -13.99
C SER A 14 0.44 -16.21 -12.69
N GLU A 15 0.05 -15.54 -11.60
CA GLU A 15 -0.17 -16.14 -10.29
C GLU A 15 -1.49 -15.62 -9.70
N PRO A 16 -2.22 -16.41 -8.90
CA PRO A 16 -3.48 -15.99 -8.29
C PRO A 16 -3.23 -15.04 -7.10
N SER A 17 -2.54 -13.93 -7.35
CA SER A 17 -2.23 -12.90 -6.35
C SER A 17 -2.77 -11.52 -6.78
N ASN A 18 -3.21 -10.76 -5.79
CA ASN A 18 -3.60 -9.37 -5.94
C ASN A 18 -2.63 -8.51 -5.12
N ASN A 19 -2.15 -7.43 -5.73
CA ASN A 19 -1.23 -6.48 -5.13
C ASN A 19 -1.94 -5.13 -4.96
N SER A 20 -1.66 -4.47 -3.85
CA SER A 20 -2.14 -3.13 -3.55
C SER A 20 -0.92 -2.24 -3.32
N TYR A 21 -0.84 -1.14 -4.07
CA TYR A 21 0.19 -0.12 -3.93
C TYR A 21 -0.48 1.12 -3.35
N LEU A 22 -0.06 1.54 -2.17
CA LEU A 22 -0.65 2.66 -1.43
C LEU A 22 0.42 3.72 -1.22
N VAL A 23 0.10 4.97 -1.55
CA VAL A 23 1.00 6.12 -1.39
C VAL A 23 0.44 7.03 -0.30
N PHE A 24 1.30 7.42 0.63
CA PHE A 24 1.01 8.30 1.76
C PHE A 24 1.91 9.54 1.68
N GLU A 25 1.48 10.66 2.27
CA GLU A 25 2.26 11.90 2.26
C GLU A 25 3.55 11.79 3.09
N SER A 26 3.56 10.94 4.12
CA SER A 26 4.73 10.75 4.96
C SER A 26 4.96 9.29 5.34
N ARG A 27 6.20 9.01 5.74
CA ARG A 27 6.61 7.70 6.24
C ARG A 27 5.83 7.29 7.49
N GLU A 28 5.64 8.22 8.42
CA GLU A 28 4.92 7.97 9.68
C GLU A 28 3.47 7.56 9.42
N GLU A 29 2.83 8.12 8.38
CA GLU A 29 1.47 7.75 8.02
C GLU A 29 1.38 6.37 7.38
N ALA A 30 2.34 6.02 6.51
CA ALA A 30 2.43 4.68 5.95
C ALA A 30 2.67 3.63 7.04
N GLU A 31 3.57 3.91 7.98
CA GLU A 31 3.84 3.05 9.14
C GLU A 31 2.59 2.91 10.04
N ARG A 32 1.87 4.01 10.27
CA ARG A 32 0.60 3.98 11.01
C ARG A 32 -0.44 3.13 10.30
N PHE A 33 -0.58 3.27 8.98
CA PHE A 33 -1.48 2.43 8.19
C PHE A 33 -1.12 0.96 8.32
N ILE A 34 0.16 0.60 8.20
CA ILE A 34 0.63 -0.78 8.38
C ILE A 34 0.28 -1.25 9.80
N SER A 35 0.56 -0.49 10.85
CA SER A 35 0.26 -0.92 12.22
C SER A 35 -1.23 -1.19 12.50
N VAL A 36 -2.13 -0.51 11.81
CA VAL A 36 -3.59 -0.62 12.01
C VAL A 36 -4.24 -1.60 11.03
N SER A 37 -3.75 -1.63 9.79
CA SER A 37 -4.39 -2.30 8.65
C SER A 37 -3.66 -3.55 8.22
N CYS A 38 -2.41 -3.75 8.65
CA CYS A 38 -1.72 -5.01 8.43
C CYS A 38 -2.52 -6.08 9.18
N PRO A 39 -3.15 -7.02 8.45
CA PRO A 39 -3.89 -8.07 9.11
C PRO A 39 -2.91 -8.82 10.01
N SER A 40 -3.34 -9.10 11.24
CA SER A 40 -2.67 -10.10 12.08
C SER A 40 -2.39 -11.33 11.20
N PRO A 41 -1.25 -12.03 11.37
CA PRO A 41 -1.01 -13.32 10.71
C PRO A 41 -2.19 -14.29 10.91
N GLU A 42 -2.92 -14.10 12.00
CA GLU A 42 -4.14 -14.80 12.35
C GLU A 42 -5.28 -14.52 11.36
N ARG A 43 -6.07 -15.57 11.12
CA ARG A 43 -7.22 -15.54 10.21
C ARG A 43 -8.25 -14.54 10.72
N SER A 44 -8.57 -13.51 9.95
CA SER A 44 -9.61 -12.53 10.29
C SER A 44 -10.88 -12.78 9.47
N GLN A 45 -12.04 -12.46 10.04
CA GLN A 45 -13.32 -12.58 9.33
C GLN A 45 -13.34 -11.73 8.04
N ALA A 46 -12.67 -10.58 8.05
CA ALA A 46 -12.52 -9.73 6.86
C ALA A 46 -11.73 -10.44 5.74
N ARG A 47 -10.66 -11.17 6.11
CA ARG A 47 -9.85 -11.96 5.18
C ARG A 47 -10.68 -13.10 4.56
N ASP A 48 -11.46 -13.80 5.39
CA ASP A 48 -12.34 -14.89 4.94
C ASP A 48 -13.46 -14.37 4.01
N ASN A 49 -14.09 -13.24 4.36
CA ASN A 49 -15.12 -12.61 3.52
C ASN A 49 -14.58 -12.12 2.17
N ALA A 50 -13.30 -11.73 2.11
CA ALA A 50 -12.62 -11.32 0.89
C ALA A 50 -12.10 -12.51 0.05
N GLY A 51 -12.23 -13.74 0.54
CA GLY A 51 -11.69 -14.93 -0.14
C GLY A 51 -10.16 -14.97 -0.20
N VAL A 52 -9.48 -14.23 0.67
CA VAL A 52 -8.01 -14.13 0.69
C VAL A 52 -7.45 -15.22 1.61
N SER A 53 -6.68 -16.16 1.08
CA SER A 53 -6.11 -17.25 1.88
C SER A 53 -4.90 -16.82 2.70
N LEU A 54 -4.05 -15.97 2.11
CA LEU A 54 -2.81 -15.47 2.67
C LEU A 54 -2.63 -13.99 2.28
N VAL A 55 -2.09 -13.20 3.21
CA VAL A 55 -1.63 -11.84 2.92
C VAL A 55 -0.10 -11.88 2.88
N GLY A 56 0.47 -11.44 1.76
CA GLY A 56 1.91 -11.36 1.59
C GLY A 56 2.55 -10.30 2.51
N PRO A 57 3.89 -10.29 2.63
CA PRO A 57 4.58 -9.29 3.40
C PRO A 57 4.31 -7.88 2.85
N MET A 58 4.06 -6.92 3.75
CA MET A 58 4.00 -5.51 3.39
C MET A 58 5.42 -4.94 3.36
N THR A 59 5.77 -4.24 2.29
CA THR A 59 7.05 -3.53 2.16
C THR A 59 6.82 -2.03 2.10
N LEU A 60 7.71 -1.28 2.74
CA LEU A 60 7.69 0.18 2.72
C LEU A 60 8.82 0.68 1.83
N HIS A 61 8.48 1.59 0.91
CA HIS A 61 9.42 2.20 -0.02
C HIS A 61 9.24 3.71 -0.01
N GLU A 62 10.35 4.46 -0.03
CA GLU A 62 10.32 5.92 -0.23
C GLU A 62 10.19 6.24 -1.72
N VAL A 63 9.20 7.05 -2.07
CA VAL A 63 8.99 7.53 -3.44
C VAL A 63 9.89 8.74 -3.65
N LEU A 64 10.95 8.58 -4.45
CA LEU A 64 11.95 9.63 -4.67
C LEU A 64 11.49 10.72 -5.65
N VAL A 65 10.62 10.37 -6.60
CA VAL A 65 10.11 11.29 -7.62
C VAL A 65 8.67 10.91 -7.94
N ASP A 66 7.75 11.87 -7.86
CA ASP A 66 6.40 11.72 -8.39
C ASP A 66 6.41 12.09 -9.88
N VAL A 67 6.43 11.06 -10.74
CA VAL A 67 6.47 11.25 -12.20
C VAL A 67 5.13 11.72 -12.76
N ASP A 68 4.03 11.53 -12.00
CA ASP A 68 2.68 11.95 -12.36
C ASP A 68 2.38 13.40 -11.90
N ASN A 69 3.27 14.00 -11.09
CA ASN A 69 3.22 15.40 -10.66
C ASN A 69 4.59 16.11 -10.88
N PRO A 70 4.89 16.57 -12.11
CA PRO A 70 6.19 17.15 -12.45
C PRO A 70 6.48 18.52 -11.80
N VAL A 71 5.62 19.04 -10.92
CA VAL A 71 5.86 20.30 -10.19
C VAL A 71 6.73 20.03 -8.97
N GLY A 72 7.98 19.70 -9.26
CA GLY A 72 9.03 19.48 -8.29
C GLY A 72 10.38 19.58 -8.97
N THR A 73 10.56 20.61 -9.80
CA THR A 73 11.88 20.97 -10.32
C THR A 73 12.81 21.16 -9.12
N ILE A 74 13.78 20.27 -9.01
CA ILE A 74 14.92 20.41 -8.11
C ILE A 74 15.64 21.71 -8.49
N GLY A 75 15.67 22.68 -7.57
CA GLY A 75 16.66 23.76 -7.54
C GLY A 75 16.19 25.14 -8.00
N SER A 76 16.00 26.04 -7.03
CA SER A 76 16.74 27.31 -6.87
C SER A 76 16.45 27.91 -5.49
#